data_AF-A0AAV2RI94-F1
#
_entry.id   AF-A0AAV2RI94-F1
#
_cell.length_a   1.000
_cell.length_b   1.000
_cell.length_c   1.000
_cell.angle_alpha   90.00
_cell.angle_beta   90.00
_cell.angle_gamma   90.00
#
_symmetry.space_group_name_H-M   'P 1'
#
loop_
_entity.id
_entity.type
_entity.pdbx_description
1 polymer ?
#
loop_
_entity_poly.entity_id
_entity_poly.type
_entity_poly.pdbx_seq_one_letter_code
_entity_poly.pdbx_strand_id
1 'polypeptide(L)'
;MGIKESSSMLPHLLQQRYNKETCGLPHPKCTTECFYGDKGCVCHQSTYYRFPCKESYKICKEGEHELFDYSKIDPHHSAAMPPNHQCNKINQGVTEEEKQLILDLHNTFRAKVARGEEHRSPHDGVSQPGGSNIKELIWNEELAYIAQKWANQCYFGHERRYSRRATCSRMYDYVGQNLYKIIQYGLHSTSKWSLVIHGWYNEVVNTPISIVESFDSGVTTKKIGHYTQLVWAETSEIGCGAVVYSTMSHYGYESTTLYVCNYGPGGNIIGEEMYKTGEAASECGESGKSTKYPELCATRF
;
A
#
# COMPACT_ATOMS: atom_id res chain seq x y z
N MET A 1 -48.83 1.42 7.59
CA MET A 1 -48.11 1.15 8.86
C MET A 1 -47.43 -0.20 8.72
N GLY A 2 -46.12 -0.38 8.73
CA GLY A 2 -44.97 0.51 8.75
C GLY A 2 -43.79 -0.36 8.31
N ILE A 3 -42.91 0.22 7.49
CA ILE A 3 -41.64 -0.37 7.04
C ILE A 3 -40.72 -0.44 8.27
N LYS A 4 -40.00 -1.55 8.45
CA LYS A 4 -38.80 -1.59 9.28
C LYS A 4 -37.64 -2.20 8.51
N GLU A 5 -36.71 -1.31 8.18
CA GLU A 5 -35.32 -1.57 7.86
C GLU A 5 -34.63 -2.33 9.01
N SER A 6 -33.65 -3.18 8.69
CA SER A 6 -32.60 -3.53 9.63
C SER A 6 -31.23 -3.24 9.03
N SER A 7 -30.69 -2.13 9.50
CA SER A 7 -29.32 -1.64 9.41
C SER A 7 -28.22 -2.69 9.66
N SER A 8 -27.18 -2.61 8.83
CA SER A 8 -25.74 -2.74 9.13
C SER A 8 -25.27 -3.54 10.35
N MET A 9 -24.44 -4.57 10.11
CA MET A 9 -23.43 -5.01 11.08
C MET A 9 -22.04 -4.82 10.47
N LEU A 10 -21.28 -3.86 11.03
CA LEU A 10 -19.83 -3.76 10.90
C LEU A 10 -19.17 -5.00 11.55
N PRO A 11 -18.07 -5.54 10.98
CA PRO A 11 -17.37 -6.66 11.60
C PRO A 11 -16.52 -6.20 12.79
N HIS A 12 -16.78 -6.81 13.94
CA HIS A 12 -15.98 -6.75 15.16
C HIS A 12 -14.48 -6.91 14.88
N LEU A 13 -13.70 -5.85 15.14
CA LEU A 13 -12.25 -5.92 15.26
C LEU A 13 -11.86 -6.56 16.61
N LEU A 14 -10.92 -7.50 16.52
CA LEU A 14 -10.31 -8.24 17.61
C LEU A 14 -9.59 -7.29 18.57
N GLN A 15 -10.15 -7.12 19.77
CA GLN A 15 -9.54 -6.38 20.87
C GLN A 15 -8.50 -7.29 21.56
N GLN A 16 -7.32 -7.48 20.96
CA GLN A 16 -6.19 -8.13 21.64
C GLN A 16 -5.43 -7.09 22.47
N ARG A 17 -5.56 -7.19 23.80
CA ARG A 17 -4.82 -6.37 24.77
C ARG A 17 -3.34 -6.74 24.73
N TYR A 18 -2.51 -5.87 24.17
CA TYR A 18 -1.07 -5.84 24.44
C TYR A 18 -0.73 -4.51 25.11
N ASN A 19 0.01 -4.61 26.22
CA ASN A 19 0.57 -3.57 27.10
C ASN A 19 -0.06 -2.17 27.04
N LYS A 20 -0.80 -1.83 28.10
CA LYS A 20 -1.18 -0.44 28.42
C LYS A 20 0.08 0.43 28.46
N GLU A 21 0.13 1.60 27.80
CA GLU A 21 0.87 2.79 28.27
C GLU A 21 0.84 4.01 27.31
N THR A 22 1.26 5.17 27.86
CA THR A 22 0.63 6.50 27.77
C THR A 22 0.98 7.40 26.57
N CYS A 23 -0.02 8.09 26.01
CA CYS A 23 0.03 9.17 25.02
C CYS A 23 0.76 10.45 25.48
N GLY A 24 1.42 11.15 24.54
CA GLY A 24 2.17 12.37 24.80
C GLY A 24 1.30 13.60 25.13
N LEU A 25 1.57 14.17 26.32
CA LEU A 25 0.95 15.33 27.01
C LEU A 25 -0.44 15.06 27.63
N PRO A 26 -0.60 15.24 28.97
CA PRO A 26 -1.83 14.91 29.67
C PRO A 26 -2.88 15.99 29.45
N HIS A 27 -3.78 15.79 28.49
CA HIS A 27 -5.06 16.50 28.50
C HIS A 27 -6.03 15.70 29.40
N PRO A 28 -6.67 16.31 30.43
CA PRO A 28 -7.43 15.60 31.47
C PRO A 28 -8.68 14.86 30.98
N LYS A 29 -9.00 14.92 29.69
CA LYS A 29 -10.16 14.28 29.04
C LYS A 29 -9.81 13.24 27.97
N CYS A 30 -8.53 12.86 27.83
CA CYS A 30 -8.07 11.94 26.78
C CYS A 30 -7.58 10.61 27.35
N THR A 31 -7.81 9.50 26.62
CA THR A 31 -7.25 8.19 26.97
C THR A 31 -5.75 8.19 26.72
N THR A 32 -5.02 7.44 27.53
CA THR A 32 -3.57 7.33 27.44
C THR A 32 -3.09 6.22 26.49
N GLU A 33 -3.96 5.38 25.93
CA GLU A 33 -3.52 4.16 25.22
C GLU A 33 -3.33 4.41 23.70
N CYS A 34 -2.17 4.02 23.13
CA CYS A 34 -1.99 3.89 21.67
C CYS A 34 -2.54 2.51 21.24
N PHE A 35 -3.48 2.49 20.30
CA PHE A 35 -4.07 1.26 19.78
C PHE A 35 -3.55 0.97 18.37
N TYR A 36 -3.25 -0.30 18.11
CA TYR A 36 -3.02 -0.80 16.76
C TYR A 36 -4.31 -0.65 15.93
N GLY A 37 -4.28 0.12 14.86
CA GLY A 37 -5.44 0.39 13.99
C GLY A 37 -5.98 1.82 14.08
N ASP A 38 -5.66 2.55 15.15
CA ASP A 38 -6.05 3.95 15.34
C ASP A 38 -4.79 4.76 15.61
N LYS A 39 -4.34 5.53 14.61
CA LYS A 39 -3.20 6.45 14.71
C LYS A 39 -3.46 7.62 15.69
N GLY A 40 -3.86 7.37 16.94
CA GLY A 40 -4.12 8.43 17.90
C GLY A 40 -4.76 7.99 19.21
N CYS A 41 -4.70 8.91 20.15
CA CYS A 41 -5.29 8.81 21.48
C CYS A 41 -6.76 9.24 21.40
N VAL A 42 -7.68 8.46 21.96
CA VAL A 42 -9.11 8.80 21.95
C VAL A 42 -9.40 9.91 22.98
N CYS A 43 -9.87 11.07 22.54
CA CYS A 43 -10.36 12.13 23.43
C CYS A 43 -11.90 12.14 23.40
N HIS A 44 -12.53 11.63 24.47
CA HIS A 44 -13.96 11.73 24.79
C HIS A 44 -14.98 11.67 23.63
N GLN A 45 -15.54 10.49 23.36
CA GLN A 45 -16.83 10.11 22.70
C GLN A 45 -17.40 10.87 21.48
N SER A 46 -16.90 12.04 21.07
CA SER A 46 -17.49 12.86 20.00
C SER A 46 -16.47 13.60 19.13
N THR A 47 -15.17 13.53 19.43
CA THR A 47 -14.13 14.19 18.62
C THR A 47 -12.85 13.35 18.56
N TYR A 48 -12.58 12.76 17.38
CA TYR A 48 -11.34 12.04 17.11
C TYR A 48 -10.23 13.05 16.79
N TYR A 49 -9.26 13.20 17.70
CA TYR A 49 -8.01 13.90 17.39
C TYR A 49 -6.92 12.86 17.11
N ARG A 50 -6.41 12.84 15.88
CA ARG A 50 -5.40 11.90 15.42
C ARG A 50 -4.01 12.48 15.74
N PHE A 51 -3.39 12.04 16.83
CA PHE A 51 -2.01 12.40 17.17
C PHE A 51 -1.06 11.27 16.77
N PRO A 52 0.05 11.55 16.06
CA PRO A 52 1.07 10.54 15.82
C PRO A 52 1.67 10.05 17.16
N CYS A 53 1.73 8.73 17.38
CA CYS A 53 2.49 8.17 18.52
C CYS A 53 3.97 8.59 18.34
N LYS A 54 4.68 8.96 19.42
CA LYS A 54 6.07 9.47 19.32
C LYS A 54 7.03 8.40 18.74
N GLU A 55 8.22 8.82 18.34
CA GLU A 55 9.27 7.94 17.80
C GLU A 55 9.72 6.83 18.77
N SER A 56 9.56 7.06 20.09
CA SER A 56 9.80 6.07 21.15
C SER A 56 8.79 4.90 21.19
N TYR A 57 7.78 4.89 20.32
CA TYR A 57 6.68 3.91 20.30
C TYR A 57 6.67 3.02 19.05
N LYS A 58 7.69 3.12 18.18
CA LYS A 58 7.92 2.10 17.15
C LYS A 58 8.11 0.74 17.85
N ILE A 59 7.40 -0.29 17.41
CA ILE A 59 7.51 -1.63 18.01
C ILE A 59 8.91 -2.22 17.76
N CYS A 60 9.52 -1.85 16.64
CA CYS A 60 10.91 -2.15 16.31
C CYS A 60 11.61 -0.90 15.77
N LYS A 61 12.94 -0.82 15.88
CA LYS A 61 13.68 0.27 15.25
C LYS A 61 13.74 0.08 13.73
N GLU A 62 13.85 1.20 13.02
CA GLU A 62 14.11 1.18 11.58
C GLU A 62 15.41 0.42 11.29
N GLY A 63 15.38 -0.47 10.28
CA GLY A 63 16.48 -1.38 9.99
C GLY A 63 16.55 -2.66 10.84
N GLU A 64 15.84 -2.74 11.97
CA GLU A 64 15.78 -3.95 12.82
C GLU A 64 14.56 -4.85 12.50
N HIS A 65 13.84 -4.54 11.42
CA HIS A 65 12.61 -5.24 11.05
C HIS A 65 12.80 -6.75 10.82
N GLU A 66 13.96 -7.19 10.33
CA GLU A 66 14.22 -8.64 10.14
C GLU A 66 14.38 -9.41 11.45
N LEU A 67 14.74 -8.73 12.54
CA LEU A 67 14.90 -9.32 13.87
C LEU A 67 13.60 -9.33 14.67
N PHE A 68 12.57 -8.62 14.19
CA PHE A 68 11.31 -8.50 14.88
C PHE A 68 10.44 -9.76 14.69
N ASP A 69 9.86 -10.25 15.79
CA ASP A 69 8.91 -11.35 15.78
C ASP A 69 7.51 -10.85 15.42
N TYR A 70 7.19 -10.87 14.12
CA TYR A 70 5.89 -10.45 13.59
C TYR A 70 4.70 -11.30 14.03
N SER A 71 4.92 -12.48 14.63
CA SER A 71 3.83 -13.27 15.20
C SER A 71 3.15 -12.55 16.37
N LYS A 72 3.84 -11.58 16.99
CA LYS A 72 3.30 -10.67 18.01
C LYS A 72 2.29 -9.66 17.48
N ILE A 73 2.34 -9.36 16.17
CA ILE A 73 1.35 -8.49 15.51
C ILE A 73 0.18 -9.33 15.00
N ASP A 74 0.47 -10.37 14.22
CA ASP A 74 -0.51 -11.35 13.76
C ASP A 74 0.16 -12.73 13.67
N PRO A 75 -0.39 -13.80 14.28
CA PRO A 75 0.21 -15.14 14.19
C PRO A 75 0.37 -15.67 12.76
N HIS A 76 -0.38 -15.10 11.79
CA HIS A 76 -0.31 -15.42 10.37
C HIS A 76 0.24 -14.25 9.55
N HIS A 77 1.02 -13.36 10.16
CA HIS A 77 1.69 -12.26 9.49
C HIS A 77 2.59 -12.78 8.36
N SER A 78 2.62 -12.10 7.21
CA SER A 78 3.42 -12.54 6.05
C SER A 78 4.89 -12.77 6.42
N ALA A 79 5.47 -11.87 7.22
CA ALA A 79 6.83 -12.01 7.74
C ALA A 79 7.05 -13.13 8.78
N ALA A 80 6.00 -13.61 9.44
CA ALA A 80 6.05 -14.71 10.41
C ALA A 80 5.75 -16.08 9.76
N MET A 81 5.31 -16.12 8.51
CA MET A 81 4.97 -17.37 7.83
C MET A 81 6.22 -18.25 7.61
N PRO A 82 6.10 -19.57 7.80
CA PRO A 82 7.18 -20.48 7.46
C PRO A 82 7.43 -20.50 5.94
N PRO A 83 8.62 -20.96 5.49
CA PRO A 83 8.88 -21.18 4.08
C PRO A 83 7.88 -22.17 3.46
N ASN A 84 7.30 -21.81 2.32
CA ASN A 84 6.49 -22.76 1.55
C ASN A 84 7.42 -23.73 0.79
N HIS A 85 7.63 -24.93 1.33
CA HIS A 85 8.46 -25.98 0.71
C HIS A 85 7.88 -26.53 -0.61
N GLN A 86 6.61 -26.27 -0.92
CA GLN A 86 6.02 -26.63 -2.21
C GLN A 86 6.33 -25.60 -3.30
N CYS A 87 6.86 -24.43 -2.94
CA CYS A 87 7.31 -23.47 -3.91
C CYS A 87 8.70 -23.85 -4.44
N ASN A 88 8.74 -24.39 -5.67
CA ASN A 88 9.96 -24.71 -6.38
C ASN A 88 10.62 -23.44 -6.94
N LYS A 89 11.23 -22.64 -6.06
CA LYS A 89 11.83 -21.35 -6.40
C LYS A 89 13.04 -21.52 -7.33
N ILE A 90 13.05 -20.74 -8.41
CA ILE A 90 14.16 -20.60 -9.36
C ILE A 90 14.99 -19.36 -9.02
N ASN A 91 14.31 -18.23 -8.75
CA ASN A 91 14.93 -16.96 -8.37
C ASN A 91 14.00 -16.18 -7.43
N GLN A 92 14.51 -15.24 -6.65
CA GLN A 92 13.72 -14.39 -5.76
C GLN A 92 14.47 -13.10 -5.43
N GLY A 93 13.75 -12.11 -4.91
CA GLY A 93 14.31 -10.82 -4.51
C GLY A 93 14.09 -9.73 -5.54
N VAL A 94 14.51 -8.53 -5.18
CA VAL A 94 14.49 -7.32 -6.00
C VAL A 94 15.87 -6.69 -5.91
N THR A 95 16.56 -6.51 -7.03
CA THR A 95 17.91 -5.90 -7.06
C THR A 95 17.84 -4.40 -6.83
N GLU A 96 18.95 -3.75 -6.49
CA GLU A 96 18.99 -2.29 -6.29
C GLU A 96 18.60 -1.52 -7.56
N GLU A 97 18.99 -2.02 -8.74
CA GLU A 97 18.59 -1.43 -10.02
C GLU A 97 17.08 -1.54 -10.24
N GLU A 98 16.48 -2.66 -9.82
CA GLU A 98 15.03 -2.86 -9.88
C GLU A 98 14.30 -1.99 -8.87
N LYS A 99 14.81 -1.84 -7.64
CA LYS A 99 14.26 -0.90 -6.65
C LYS A 99 14.20 0.52 -7.22
N GLN A 100 15.30 0.97 -7.84
CA GLN A 100 15.35 2.29 -8.46
C GLN A 100 14.37 2.41 -9.63
N LEU A 101 14.31 1.40 -10.51
CA LEU A 101 13.34 1.35 -11.60
C LEU A 101 11.89 1.42 -11.10
N ILE A 102 11.58 0.69 -10.03
CA ILE A 102 10.25 0.68 -9.40
C ILE A 102 9.90 2.09 -8.92
N LEU A 103 10.78 2.72 -8.14
CA LEU A 103 10.57 4.08 -7.64
C LEU A 103 10.42 5.08 -8.78
N ASP A 104 11.31 5.04 -9.77
CA ASP A 104 11.32 5.98 -10.88
C ASP A 104 10.01 5.90 -11.67
N LEU A 105 9.56 4.70 -12.02
CA LEU A 105 8.30 4.53 -12.76
C LEU A 105 7.09 4.98 -11.93
N HIS A 106 7.03 4.64 -10.64
CA HIS A 106 5.93 5.08 -9.79
C HIS A 106 5.89 6.61 -9.68
N ASN A 107 7.03 7.25 -9.39
CA ASN A 107 7.10 8.70 -9.22
C ASN A 107 6.93 9.46 -10.53
N THR A 108 7.40 8.94 -11.66
CA THR A 108 7.11 9.51 -12.99
C THR A 108 5.62 9.49 -13.29
N PHE A 109 4.93 8.38 -13.01
CA PHE A 109 3.48 8.28 -13.20
C PHE A 109 2.69 9.16 -12.24
N ARG A 110 3.09 9.20 -10.96
CA ARG A 110 2.50 10.11 -9.97
C ARG A 110 2.67 11.57 -10.39
N ALA A 111 3.84 11.97 -10.87
CA ALA A 111 4.10 13.34 -11.34
C ALA A 111 3.27 13.68 -12.59
N LYS A 112 3.10 12.73 -13.52
CA LYS A 112 2.22 12.89 -14.69
C LYS A 112 0.77 13.15 -14.27
N VAL A 113 0.24 12.40 -13.31
CA VAL A 113 -1.10 12.61 -12.77
C VAL A 113 -1.19 13.92 -12.00
N ALA A 114 -0.20 14.24 -11.17
CA ALA A 114 -0.15 15.50 -10.42
C ALA A 114 -0.25 16.73 -11.33
N ARG A 115 0.44 16.72 -12.49
CA ARG A 115 0.36 17.78 -13.51
C ARG A 115 -0.96 17.83 -14.30
N GLY A 116 -1.85 16.84 -14.16
CA GLY A 116 -3.04 16.73 -15.00
C GLY A 116 -2.75 16.33 -16.45
N GLU A 117 -1.61 15.68 -16.70
CA GLU A 117 -1.16 15.23 -18.04
C GLU A 117 -1.62 13.80 -18.38
N GLU A 118 -2.40 13.17 -17.50
CA GLU A 118 -2.99 11.87 -17.78
C GLU A 118 -4.36 12.04 -18.43
N HIS A 119 -4.34 12.02 -19.76
CA HIS A 119 -5.52 12.27 -20.59
C HIS A 119 -6.45 11.05 -20.77
N ARG A 120 -6.10 9.90 -20.18
CA ARG A 120 -6.91 8.68 -20.28
C ARG A 120 -7.88 8.55 -19.11
N SER A 121 -9.07 8.05 -19.42
CA SER A 121 -10.17 7.75 -18.50
C SER A 121 -11.20 6.89 -19.26
N PRO A 122 -12.18 6.22 -18.61
CA PRO A 122 -13.24 5.47 -19.29
C PRO A 122 -14.07 6.29 -20.28
N HIS A 123 -14.02 7.61 -20.19
CA HIS A 123 -14.69 8.54 -21.10
C HIS A 123 -13.61 9.27 -21.91
N ASP A 124 -13.56 9.02 -23.23
CA ASP A 124 -12.50 9.40 -24.18
C ASP A 124 -12.22 10.91 -24.33
N GLY A 125 -12.78 11.77 -23.49
CA GLY A 125 -12.55 13.22 -23.48
C GLY A 125 -12.31 13.83 -22.10
N VAL A 126 -12.25 13.01 -21.04
CA VAL A 126 -12.09 13.51 -19.67
C VAL A 126 -10.73 13.06 -19.13
N SER A 127 -9.82 14.00 -18.96
CA SER A 127 -8.51 13.72 -18.35
C SER A 127 -8.66 13.46 -16.84
N GLN A 128 -7.76 12.68 -16.25
CA GLN A 128 -7.63 12.65 -14.80
C GLN A 128 -7.28 14.07 -14.30
N PRO A 129 -7.98 14.58 -13.27
CA PRO A 129 -7.66 15.90 -12.73
C PRO A 129 -6.25 15.90 -12.13
N GLY A 130 -5.58 17.05 -12.19
CA GLY A 130 -4.30 17.28 -11.51
C GLY A 130 -4.43 17.13 -10.00
N GLY A 131 -3.33 16.76 -9.34
CA GLY A 131 -3.29 16.48 -7.90
C GLY A 131 -2.35 17.43 -7.14
N SER A 132 -2.88 18.17 -6.17
CA SER A 132 -2.13 19.20 -5.44
C SER A 132 -1.25 18.67 -4.30
N ASN A 133 -1.54 17.47 -3.79
CA ASN A 133 -0.92 16.90 -2.59
C ASN A 133 -0.26 15.52 -2.80
N ILE A 134 -0.05 15.08 -4.04
CA ILE A 134 0.53 13.76 -4.33
C ILE A 134 2.00 13.73 -3.87
N LYS A 135 2.36 12.81 -2.98
CA LYS A 135 3.72 12.68 -2.42
C LYS A 135 4.66 11.90 -3.34
N GLU A 136 5.95 12.21 -3.32
CA GLU A 136 7.01 11.34 -3.83
C GLU A 136 7.06 10.05 -3.00
N LEU A 137 7.07 8.88 -3.65
CA LEU A 137 7.33 7.61 -2.97
C LEU A 137 8.82 7.44 -2.72
N ILE A 138 9.15 6.97 -1.52
CA ILE A 138 10.50 6.50 -1.20
C ILE A 138 10.47 4.99 -0.90
N TRP A 139 11.64 4.34 -1.01
CA TRP A 139 11.74 2.91 -0.72
C TRP A 139 11.71 2.65 0.79
N ASN A 140 11.01 1.60 1.20
CA ASN A 140 10.99 1.14 2.58
C ASN A 140 11.33 -0.37 2.63
N GLU A 141 12.44 -0.69 3.29
CA GLU A 141 12.95 -2.06 3.36
C GLU A 141 12.05 -3.00 4.15
N GLU A 142 11.33 -2.50 5.16
CA GLU A 142 10.39 -3.31 5.92
C GLU A 142 9.18 -3.73 5.07
N LEU A 143 8.61 -2.80 4.29
CA LEU A 143 7.55 -3.11 3.34
C LEU A 143 8.02 -4.13 2.30
N ALA A 144 9.26 -3.99 1.81
CA ALA A 144 9.88 -4.90 0.85
C ALA A 144 10.10 -6.29 1.44
N TYR A 145 10.59 -6.37 2.68
CA TYR A 145 10.76 -7.62 3.42
C TYR A 145 9.43 -8.37 3.55
N ILE A 146 8.38 -7.68 3.98
CA ILE A 146 7.03 -8.25 4.12
C ILE A 146 6.49 -8.71 2.75
N ALA A 147 6.67 -7.90 1.70
CA ALA A 147 6.25 -8.23 0.34
C ALA A 147 6.99 -9.46 -0.21
N GLN A 148 8.30 -9.56 0.03
CA GLN A 148 9.11 -10.70 -0.39
C GLN A 148 8.73 -11.98 0.36
N LYS A 149 8.41 -11.89 1.66
CA LYS A 149 7.91 -13.02 2.45
C LYS A 149 6.58 -13.54 1.91
N TRP A 150 5.69 -12.65 1.47
CA TRP A 150 4.44 -13.03 0.82
C TRP A 150 4.67 -13.64 -0.58
N ALA A 151 5.50 -13.00 -1.41
CA ALA A 151 5.88 -13.52 -2.72
C ALA A 151 6.41 -14.96 -2.60
N ASN A 152 7.25 -15.21 -1.61
CA ASN A 152 7.84 -16.51 -1.30
C ASN A 152 6.85 -17.62 -0.95
N GLN A 153 5.58 -17.31 -0.71
CA GLN A 153 4.52 -18.30 -0.54
C GLN A 153 4.00 -18.84 -1.88
N CYS A 154 4.34 -18.18 -3.00
CA CYS A 154 4.00 -18.60 -4.37
C CYS A 154 2.49 -18.78 -4.57
N TYR A 155 1.72 -17.93 -3.88
CA TYR A 155 0.28 -17.86 -3.93
C TYR A 155 -0.13 -16.52 -4.54
N PHE A 156 -0.88 -16.57 -5.65
CA PHE A 156 -1.40 -15.35 -6.30
C PHE A 156 -2.74 -14.96 -5.68
N GLY A 157 -2.67 -14.16 -4.62
CA GLY A 157 -3.80 -13.55 -3.95
C GLY A 157 -3.31 -12.63 -2.84
N HIS A 158 -4.18 -11.74 -2.37
CA HIS A 158 -3.86 -10.87 -1.22
C HIS A 158 -3.98 -11.63 0.10
N GLU A 159 -3.26 -11.16 1.12
CA GLU A 159 -3.48 -11.59 2.49
C GLU A 159 -4.93 -11.31 2.92
N ARG A 160 -5.53 -12.26 3.65
CA ARG A 160 -6.94 -12.15 4.08
C ARG A 160 -7.23 -11.02 5.07
N ARG A 161 -6.22 -10.52 5.78
CA ARG A 161 -6.35 -9.49 6.83
C ARG A 161 -5.23 -8.47 6.68
N TYR A 162 -5.56 -7.19 6.86
CA TYR A 162 -4.60 -6.09 6.77
C TYR A 162 -3.49 -6.19 7.81
N SER A 163 -3.81 -6.70 9.01
CA SER A 163 -2.84 -6.94 10.09
C SER A 163 -1.66 -7.79 9.66
N ARG A 164 -1.81 -8.65 8.64
CA ARG A 164 -0.76 -9.54 8.16
C ARG A 164 0.31 -8.86 7.32
N ARG A 165 0.13 -7.57 7.01
CA ARG A 165 1.07 -6.74 6.26
C ARG A 165 1.61 -5.55 7.06
N ALA A 166 1.22 -5.42 8.32
CA ALA A 166 1.54 -4.23 9.08
C ALA A 166 3.03 -4.14 9.41
N THR A 167 3.47 -2.93 9.67
CA THR A 167 4.87 -2.64 9.96
C THR A 167 5.07 -2.39 11.45
N CYS A 168 6.19 -2.88 11.99
CA CYS A 168 6.65 -2.59 13.34
C CYS A 168 7.41 -1.26 13.44
N SER A 169 8.12 -0.82 12.39
CA SER A 169 8.94 0.39 12.47
C SER A 169 8.19 1.66 12.07
N ARG A 170 7.35 1.59 11.04
CA ARG A 170 6.50 2.71 10.60
C ARG A 170 5.11 2.71 11.22
N MET A 171 4.72 1.62 11.89
CA MET A 171 3.40 1.47 12.53
C MET A 171 2.24 1.66 11.53
N TYR A 172 2.41 1.15 10.31
CA TYR A 172 1.34 1.12 9.32
C TYR A 172 0.41 -0.05 9.63
N ASP A 173 -0.73 0.25 10.25
CA ASP A 173 -1.78 -0.75 10.52
C ASP A 173 -2.53 -1.18 9.25
N TYR A 174 -2.53 -0.29 8.24
CA TYR A 174 -3.06 -0.56 6.92
C TYR A 174 -1.99 -0.33 5.85
N VAL A 175 -1.63 -1.41 5.18
CA VAL A 175 -0.68 -1.46 4.06
C VAL A 175 -1.42 -1.94 2.81
N GLY A 176 -1.36 -1.10 1.77
CA GLY A 176 -1.91 -1.41 0.45
C GLY A 176 -1.04 -2.45 -0.26
N GLN A 177 -1.58 -3.13 -1.28
CA GLN A 177 -0.81 -4.12 -2.02
C GLN A 177 -1.23 -4.21 -3.48
N ASN A 178 -0.26 -4.21 -4.39
CA ASN A 178 -0.45 -4.59 -5.78
C ASN A 178 0.23 -5.94 -6.05
N LEU A 179 -0.43 -6.78 -6.83
CA LEU A 179 0.07 -8.10 -7.25
C LEU A 179 0.08 -8.20 -8.76
N TYR A 180 1.07 -8.91 -9.31
CA TYR A 180 1.09 -9.27 -10.73
C TYR A 180 1.69 -10.66 -10.90
N LYS A 181 1.15 -11.45 -11.83
CA LYS A 181 1.66 -12.79 -12.15
C LYS A 181 1.92 -12.91 -13.64
N ILE A 182 3.10 -13.40 -14.00
CA ILE A 182 3.48 -13.73 -15.37
C ILE A 182 3.78 -15.22 -15.43
N ILE A 183 3.17 -15.93 -16.38
CA ILE A 183 3.46 -17.33 -16.67
C ILE A 183 4.13 -17.39 -18.03
N GLN A 184 5.25 -18.13 -18.12
CA GLN A 184 5.98 -18.32 -19.36
C GLN A 184 6.30 -19.80 -19.56
N TYR A 185 6.18 -20.28 -20.81
CA TYR A 185 6.62 -21.61 -21.20
C TYR A 185 8.14 -21.71 -21.14
N GLY A 186 8.67 -22.78 -20.56
CA GLY A 186 10.10 -22.93 -20.32
C GLY A 186 10.59 -22.16 -19.10
N LEU A 187 11.90 -22.21 -18.84
CA LEU A 187 12.52 -21.57 -17.69
C LEU A 187 13.00 -20.17 -18.08
N HIS A 188 12.29 -19.15 -17.62
CA HIS A 188 12.70 -17.75 -17.74
C HIS A 188 12.96 -17.15 -16.36
N SER A 189 14.02 -16.35 -16.24
CA SER A 189 14.38 -15.66 -14.99
C SER A 189 14.55 -14.16 -15.16
N THR A 190 14.22 -13.60 -16.33
CA THR A 190 14.33 -12.17 -16.57
C THR A 190 13.18 -11.42 -15.91
N SER A 191 13.55 -10.41 -15.14
CA SER A 191 12.60 -9.52 -14.49
C SER A 191 11.83 -8.67 -15.50
N LYS A 192 10.57 -8.40 -15.17
CA LYS A 192 9.64 -7.63 -16.01
C LYS A 192 8.95 -6.52 -15.22
N TRP A 193 9.61 -5.94 -14.22
CA TRP A 193 9.07 -4.85 -13.39
C TRP A 193 8.48 -3.69 -14.20
N SER A 194 9.15 -3.28 -15.29
CA SER A 194 8.62 -2.22 -16.16
C SER A 194 7.23 -2.58 -16.73
N LEU A 195 7.07 -3.79 -17.28
CA LEU A 195 5.79 -4.26 -17.81
C LEU A 195 4.72 -4.33 -16.71
N VAL A 196 5.10 -4.80 -15.52
CA VAL A 196 4.20 -4.93 -14.36
C VAL A 196 3.66 -3.58 -13.93
N ILE A 197 4.53 -2.58 -13.74
CA ILE A 197 4.15 -1.26 -13.27
C ILE A 197 3.32 -0.52 -14.32
N HIS A 198 3.69 -0.64 -15.60
CA HIS A 198 2.84 -0.13 -16.69
C HIS A 198 1.48 -0.82 -16.71
N GLY A 199 1.42 -2.13 -16.45
CA GLY A 199 0.18 -2.88 -16.34
C GLY A 199 -0.75 -2.35 -15.24
N TRP A 200 -0.21 -2.09 -14.05
CA TRP A 200 -0.95 -1.46 -12.95
C TRP A 200 -1.40 -0.03 -13.31
N TYR A 201 -0.51 0.78 -13.86
CA TYR A 201 -0.82 2.16 -14.23
C TYR A 201 -1.87 2.26 -15.34
N ASN A 202 -1.84 1.34 -16.32
CA ASN A 202 -2.77 1.34 -17.45
C ASN A 202 -4.22 1.06 -17.06
N GLU A 203 -4.51 0.67 -15.81
CA GLU A 203 -5.87 0.62 -15.29
C GLU A 203 -6.55 2.01 -15.27
N VAL A 204 -5.81 3.10 -15.45
CA VAL A 204 -6.36 4.46 -15.60
C VAL A 204 -7.43 4.55 -16.71
N VAL A 205 -7.30 3.78 -17.79
CA VAL A 205 -8.30 3.74 -18.88
C VAL A 205 -9.67 3.24 -18.40
N ASN A 206 -9.70 2.57 -17.25
CA ASN A 206 -10.89 2.03 -16.62
C ASN A 206 -11.35 2.83 -15.38
N THR A 207 -10.65 3.93 -15.05
CA THR A 207 -10.80 4.67 -13.79
C THR A 207 -11.63 5.95 -13.96
N PRO A 208 -12.93 5.98 -13.58
CA PRO A 208 -13.78 7.17 -13.76
C PRO A 208 -13.33 8.32 -12.86
N ILE A 209 -13.35 9.56 -13.33
CA ILE A 209 -12.87 10.70 -12.53
C ILE A 209 -13.64 10.94 -11.21
N SER A 210 -14.88 10.46 -11.10
CA SER A 210 -15.72 10.61 -9.91
C SER A 210 -15.11 9.95 -8.67
N ILE A 211 -14.18 9.01 -8.83
CA ILE A 211 -13.56 8.33 -7.70
C ILE A 211 -12.43 9.15 -7.06
N VAL A 212 -11.96 10.22 -7.72
CA VAL A 212 -10.83 11.02 -7.21
C VAL A 212 -11.23 11.72 -5.90
N GLU A 213 -12.42 12.32 -5.87
CA GLU A 213 -12.96 13.03 -4.69
C GLU A 213 -13.47 12.07 -3.61
N SER A 214 -14.00 10.91 -4.02
CA SER A 214 -14.52 9.90 -3.10
C SER A 214 -14.35 8.52 -3.72
N PHE A 215 -13.32 7.80 -3.29
CA PHE A 215 -12.99 6.49 -3.83
C PHE A 215 -14.10 5.48 -3.56
N ASP A 216 -14.59 4.85 -4.62
CA ASP A 216 -15.47 3.69 -4.55
C ASP A 216 -15.11 2.70 -5.65
N SER A 217 -14.64 1.52 -5.25
CA SER A 217 -14.33 0.44 -6.20
C SER A 217 -15.55 -0.12 -6.93
N GLY A 218 -16.77 0.13 -6.43
CA GLY A 218 -18.03 -0.36 -6.97
C GLY A 218 -18.55 0.41 -8.19
N VAL A 219 -17.98 1.57 -8.52
CA VAL A 219 -18.43 2.38 -9.66
C VAL A 219 -18.18 1.73 -11.02
N THR A 220 -17.31 0.72 -11.06
CA THR A 220 -16.94 -0.01 -12.28
C THR A 220 -16.71 -1.48 -11.99
N THR A 221 -17.00 -2.32 -12.97
CA THR A 221 -16.68 -3.76 -12.92
C THR A 221 -15.26 -4.06 -13.42
N LYS A 222 -14.56 -3.04 -13.93
CA LYS A 222 -13.18 -3.13 -14.41
C LYS A 222 -12.20 -2.99 -13.24
N LYS A 223 -10.98 -3.48 -13.44
CA LYS A 223 -9.91 -3.31 -12.46
C LYS A 223 -9.38 -1.87 -12.52
N ILE A 224 -9.38 -1.22 -11.35
CA ILE A 224 -8.85 0.13 -11.13
C ILE A 224 -7.91 0.20 -9.92
N GLY A 225 -8.00 -0.79 -9.01
CA GLY A 225 -7.38 -0.74 -7.70
C GLY A 225 -5.86 -0.63 -7.72
N HIS A 226 -5.20 -1.14 -8.77
CA HIS A 226 -3.74 -1.04 -8.85
C HIS A 226 -3.30 0.38 -9.22
N TYR A 227 -3.99 0.99 -10.20
CA TYR A 227 -3.76 2.39 -10.59
C TYR A 227 -4.04 3.33 -9.42
N THR A 228 -5.21 3.19 -8.78
CA THR A 228 -5.62 4.11 -7.71
C THR A 228 -4.68 4.05 -6.50
N GLN A 229 -4.17 2.86 -6.14
CA GLN A 229 -3.14 2.73 -5.11
C GLN A 229 -1.81 3.38 -5.53
N LEU A 230 -1.40 3.23 -6.80
CA LEU A 230 -0.16 3.80 -7.32
C LEU A 230 -0.14 5.33 -7.21
N VAL A 231 -1.28 5.98 -7.44
CA VAL A 231 -1.42 7.45 -7.45
C VAL A 231 -2.03 8.03 -6.18
N TRP A 232 -2.27 7.21 -5.16
CA TRP A 232 -2.85 7.65 -3.89
C TRP A 232 -1.95 8.67 -3.19
N ALA A 233 -2.45 9.87 -2.90
CA ALA A 233 -1.64 10.99 -2.42
C ALA A 233 -0.95 10.70 -1.08
N GLU A 234 -1.69 10.10 -0.15
CA GLU A 234 -1.21 9.89 1.22
C GLU A 234 -0.18 8.75 1.32
N THR A 235 -0.14 7.84 0.34
CA THR A 235 0.90 6.82 0.24
C THR A 235 2.24 7.50 -0.04
N SER A 236 3.23 7.24 0.81
CA SER A 236 4.55 7.89 0.80
C SER A 236 5.72 6.92 0.71
N GLU A 237 5.47 5.64 1.01
CA GLU A 237 6.50 4.59 0.99
C GLU A 237 6.02 3.37 0.20
N ILE A 238 6.98 2.71 -0.47
CA ILE A 238 6.76 1.47 -1.20
C ILE A 238 7.89 0.49 -0.90
N GLY A 239 7.56 -0.79 -0.83
CA GLY A 239 8.55 -1.86 -0.82
C GLY A 239 8.00 -3.08 -1.54
N CYS A 240 8.82 -3.70 -2.38
CA CYS A 240 8.38 -4.78 -3.25
C CYS A 240 9.22 -6.05 -3.10
N GLY A 241 8.61 -7.18 -3.46
CA GLY A 241 9.22 -8.49 -3.50
C GLY A 241 8.82 -9.24 -4.78
N ALA A 242 9.68 -10.14 -5.23
CA ALA A 242 9.43 -10.99 -6.38
C ALA A 242 9.94 -12.41 -6.16
N VAL A 243 9.25 -13.39 -6.77
CA VAL A 243 9.72 -14.76 -6.85
C VAL A 243 9.46 -15.32 -8.24
N VAL A 244 10.41 -16.07 -8.75
CA VAL A 244 10.27 -16.93 -9.92
C VAL A 244 10.25 -18.37 -9.41
N TYR A 245 9.22 -19.15 -9.76
CA TYR A 245 9.11 -20.55 -9.37
C TYR A 245 8.64 -21.41 -10.53
N SER A 246 9.05 -22.68 -10.54
CA SER A 246 8.61 -23.64 -11.55
C SER A 246 7.27 -24.25 -11.18
N THR A 247 6.44 -24.44 -12.20
CA THR A 247 5.18 -25.18 -12.13
C THR A 247 5.15 -26.21 -13.25
N MET A 248 4.58 -27.38 -12.97
CA MET A 248 4.32 -28.39 -13.99
C MET A 248 2.95 -28.12 -14.61
N SER A 249 2.91 -27.93 -15.93
CA SER A 249 1.66 -27.84 -16.69
C SER A 249 1.49 -29.05 -17.61
N HIS A 250 0.33 -29.14 -18.28
CA HIS A 250 0.08 -30.17 -19.29
C HIS A 250 1.06 -30.13 -20.47
N TYR A 251 1.74 -29.00 -20.69
CA TYR A 251 2.68 -28.78 -21.80
C TYR A 251 4.15 -28.84 -21.37
N GLY A 252 4.44 -29.18 -20.10
CA GLY A 252 5.79 -29.30 -19.55
C GLY A 252 6.07 -28.29 -18.43
N TYR A 253 7.36 -27.97 -18.23
CA TYR A 253 7.76 -26.99 -17.23
C TYR A 253 7.44 -25.55 -17.68
N GLU A 254 6.78 -24.81 -16.79
CA GLU A 254 6.55 -23.37 -16.90
C GLU A 254 7.24 -22.65 -15.74
N SER A 255 7.74 -21.45 -16.00
CA SER A 255 8.16 -20.52 -14.95
C SER A 255 7.04 -19.52 -14.69
N THR A 256 6.67 -19.39 -13.42
CA THR A 256 5.77 -18.35 -12.94
C THR A 256 6.56 -17.31 -12.17
N THR A 257 6.44 -16.04 -12.56
CA THR A 257 6.95 -14.91 -11.77
C THR A 257 5.81 -14.20 -11.06
N LEU A 258 5.91 -14.09 -9.74
CA LEU A 258 4.98 -13.35 -8.89
C LEU A 258 5.66 -12.09 -8.38
N TYR A 259 5.01 -10.94 -8.61
CA TYR A 259 5.43 -9.62 -8.17
C TYR A 259 4.46 -9.11 -7.11
N VAL A 260 5.00 -8.54 -6.03
CA VAL A 260 4.24 -8.00 -4.89
C VAL A 260 4.83 -6.64 -4.56
N CYS A 261 4.01 -5.59 -4.50
CA CYS A 261 4.41 -4.29 -3.94
C CYS A 261 3.47 -3.93 -2.81
N ASN A 262 4.03 -3.60 -1.65
CA ASN A 262 3.33 -3.10 -0.48
C ASN A 262 3.48 -1.57 -0.40
N TYR A 263 2.40 -0.89 -0.03
CA TYR A 263 2.29 0.57 -0.04
C TYR A 263 1.93 1.10 1.36
N GLY A 264 2.75 2.01 1.89
CA GLY A 264 2.64 2.54 3.24
C GLY A 264 2.50 4.07 3.27
N PRO A 265 1.51 4.63 3.98
CA PRO A 265 0.26 3.96 4.35
C PRO A 265 -0.52 3.50 3.10
N GLY A 266 -1.39 2.51 3.25
CA GLY A 266 -2.24 2.02 2.17
C GLY A 266 -3.28 3.05 1.72
N GLY A 267 -3.62 2.99 0.43
CA GLY A 267 -4.69 3.77 -0.20
C GLY A 267 -5.95 2.94 -0.47
N ASN A 268 -6.77 3.36 -1.43
CA ASN A 268 -8.02 2.70 -1.80
C ASN A 268 -9.01 2.54 -0.63
N ILE A 269 -9.05 3.54 0.25
CA ILE A 269 -9.99 3.55 1.38
C ILE A 269 -11.32 4.07 0.85
N ILE A 270 -12.38 3.27 1.01
CA ILE A 270 -13.72 3.61 0.51
C ILE A 270 -14.21 4.91 1.16
N GLY A 271 -14.66 5.86 0.34
CA GLY A 271 -15.16 7.17 0.75
C GLY A 271 -14.08 8.23 0.99
N GLU A 272 -12.79 7.87 0.93
CA GLU A 272 -11.70 8.83 1.04
C GLU A 272 -11.29 9.38 -0.33
N GLU A 273 -10.72 10.59 -0.34
CA GLU A 273 -10.14 11.18 -1.54
C GLU A 273 -8.87 10.42 -1.97
N MET A 274 -8.73 10.13 -3.27
CA MET A 274 -7.49 9.56 -3.80
C MET A 274 -6.34 10.55 -3.70
N TYR A 275 -6.63 11.80 -4.08
CA TYR A 275 -5.75 12.96 -4.00
C TYR A 275 -6.61 14.21 -4.12
N LYS A 276 -6.11 15.33 -3.59
CA LYS A 276 -6.79 16.62 -3.71
C LYS A 276 -6.61 17.16 -5.12
N THR A 277 -7.69 17.55 -5.77
CA THR A 277 -7.62 18.12 -7.11
C THR A 277 -7.05 19.54 -7.05
N GLY A 278 -6.06 19.86 -7.87
CA GLY A 278 -5.50 21.21 -7.92
C GLY A 278 -4.17 21.30 -8.68
N GLU A 279 -3.53 22.47 -8.61
CA GLU A 279 -2.21 22.69 -9.19
C GLU A 279 -1.17 21.79 -8.51
N ALA A 280 -0.33 21.13 -9.31
CA ALA A 280 0.67 20.18 -8.84
C ALA A 280 1.54 20.75 -7.71
N ALA A 281 1.65 20.00 -6.62
CA ALA A 281 2.44 20.34 -5.45
C ALA A 281 2.11 21.71 -4.80
N SER A 282 0.88 22.22 -4.98
CA SER A 282 0.41 23.46 -4.33
C SER A 282 -0.03 23.26 -2.88
N GLU A 283 -0.35 22.02 -2.48
CA GLU A 283 -0.84 21.68 -1.14
C GLU A 283 0.11 20.70 -0.40
N CYS A 284 1.43 20.89 -0.54
CA CYS A 284 2.42 20.03 0.12
C CYS A 284 2.62 20.31 1.62
N GLY A 285 2.00 21.37 2.15
CA GLY A 285 2.21 21.78 3.54
C GLY A 285 3.68 21.95 3.89
N GLU A 286 4.07 21.53 5.09
CA GLU A 286 5.44 21.69 5.61
C GLU A 286 6.50 20.82 4.91
N SER A 287 6.10 19.73 4.24
CA SER A 287 7.07 18.88 3.55
C SER A 287 7.66 19.58 2.32
N GLY A 288 6.91 20.51 1.73
CA GLY A 288 7.30 21.24 0.54
C GLY A 288 7.35 20.35 -0.70
N LYS A 289 7.92 20.89 -1.79
CA LYS A 289 8.07 20.16 -3.06
C LYS A 289 9.25 19.19 -2.98
N SER A 290 9.14 18.06 -3.66
CA SER A 290 10.26 17.13 -3.77
C SER A 290 11.35 17.70 -4.66
N THR A 291 12.61 17.40 -4.34
CA THR A 291 13.76 17.92 -5.08
C THR A 291 13.91 17.22 -6.44
N LYS A 292 13.59 15.92 -6.51
CA LYS A 292 13.76 15.10 -7.72
C LYS A 292 12.55 15.18 -8.65
N TYR A 293 11.35 15.28 -8.09
CA TYR A 293 10.08 15.43 -8.80
C TYR A 293 9.35 16.67 -8.27
N PRO A 294 9.61 17.87 -8.82
CA PRO A 294 9.08 19.14 -8.30
C PRO A 294 7.55 19.25 -8.30
N GLU A 295 6.86 18.39 -9.05
CA GLU A 295 5.40 18.31 -9.13
C GLU A 295 4.78 17.42 -8.06
N LEU A 296 5.62 16.77 -7.26
CA LEU A 296 5.23 15.97 -6.12
C LEU A 296 5.63 16.68 -4.82
N CYS A 297 4.89 16.38 -3.76
CA CYS A 297 5.26 16.76 -2.42
C CYS A 297 6.41 15.89 -1.91
N ALA A 298 7.37 16.48 -1.21
CA ALA A 298 8.44 15.72 -0.60
C ALA A 298 7.88 14.78 0.46
N THR A 299 8.50 13.60 0.58
CA THR A 299 8.31 12.71 1.73
C THR A 299 9.43 12.99 2.72
N ARG A 300 9.07 13.48 3.91
CA ARG A 300 10.00 13.75 5.01
C ARG A 300 9.57 12.98 6.24
N PHE A 301 10.55 12.51 7.00
CA PHE A 301 10.37 11.93 8.33
C PHE A 301 11.12 12.78 9.35
#